data_AF-A0A3R6S4N1-F1
#
_entry.id   AF-A0A3R6S4N1-F1
#
_cell.length_a   1.000
_cell.length_b   1.000
_cell.length_c   1.000
_cell.angle_alpha   90.00
_cell.angle_beta   90.00
_cell.angle_gamma   90.00
#
_symmetry.space_group_name_H-M   'P 1'
#
loop_
_entity.id
_entity.type
_entity.pdbx_description
1 polymer ?
#
loop_
_entity_poly.entity_id
_entity_poly.type
_entity_poly.pdbx_seq_one_letter_code
_entity_poly.pdbx_strand_id
1 'polypeptide(L)'
;MGTEVLINKKYDYICRYRPKASGSGRDECREIYLSRQQAALLTLLHRTKSFPVFRLMNMYDTSHVYAEMSKDPFYVTSDMETDEEILESSEDLRYLCGLGLLEMDFGGKDKIYVYHSLEDGEFFKTILQKYSKISHVHPLIHRGVVRLTEDGRTTELICRR
;
A
#
# COMPACT_ATOMS: atom_id res chain seq x y z
N MET A 1 12.00 29.95 18.97
CA MET A 1 12.41 28.77 19.74
C MET A 1 11.53 27.64 19.26
N GLY A 2 11.89 27.00 18.16
CA GLY A 2 12.85 25.90 18.16
C GLY A 2 12.02 24.62 18.10
N THR A 3 11.37 24.38 16.96
CA THR A 3 10.70 23.10 16.69
C THR A 3 11.78 22.05 16.68
N GLU A 4 11.89 21.30 17.78
CA GLU A 4 12.62 20.05 17.82
C GLU A 4 11.99 19.14 16.76
N VAL A 5 12.60 19.17 15.57
CA VAL A 5 12.50 18.08 14.62
C VAL A 5 13.08 16.90 15.37
N LEU A 6 12.21 16.13 16.03
CA LEU A 6 12.51 14.77 16.46
C LEU A 6 13.08 14.08 15.21
N ILE A 7 14.40 13.99 15.13
CA ILE A 7 15.12 13.25 14.10
C ILE A 7 14.82 11.79 14.42
N ASN A 8 13.62 11.38 14.01
CA ASN A 8 13.19 10.02 14.12
C ASN A 8 13.95 9.28 13.01
N LYS A 9 14.95 8.48 13.39
CA LYS A 9 15.86 7.71 12.51
C LYS A 9 15.14 6.75 11.54
N LYS A 10 13.80 6.77 11.50
CA LYS A 10 12.94 5.96 10.65
C LYS A 10 12.56 6.64 9.33
N TYR A 11 12.81 7.96 9.18
CA TYR A 11 12.39 8.71 7.99
C TYR A 11 13.58 9.35 7.25
N ASP A 12 14.05 8.65 6.22
CA ASP A 12 15.22 9.03 5.41
C ASP A 12 14.89 10.03 4.28
N TYR A 13 13.60 10.25 3.99
CA TYR A 13 13.18 11.07 2.86
C TYR A 13 12.25 12.20 3.30
N ILE A 14 12.43 13.37 2.68
CA ILE A 14 11.43 14.42 2.67
C ILE A 14 10.64 14.26 1.37
N CYS A 15 9.33 14.12 1.48
CA CYS A 15 8.43 14.15 0.34
C CYS A 15 7.74 15.51 0.30
N ARG A 16 7.97 16.23 -0.78
CA ARG A 16 7.38 17.52 -1.06
C ARG A 16 6.28 17.38 -2.10
N TYR A 17 5.09 17.93 -1.89
CA TYR A 17 4.00 17.84 -2.86
C TYR A 17 3.11 19.08 -2.82
N ARG A 18 2.34 19.31 -3.88
CA ARG A 18 1.39 20.43 -3.99
C ARG A 18 -0.04 19.89 -4.06
N PRO A 19 -0.84 20.06 -2.98
CA PRO A 19 -2.23 19.63 -3.00
C PRO A 19 -3.07 20.48 -3.95
N LYS A 20 -3.89 19.88 -4.81
CA LYS A 20 -4.83 20.63 -5.66
C LYS A 20 -5.91 21.38 -4.89
N ALA A 21 -6.22 20.95 -3.66
CA ALA A 21 -7.34 21.46 -2.87
C ALA A 21 -7.07 22.79 -2.14
N SER A 22 -5.90 23.43 -2.29
CA SER A 22 -5.69 24.77 -1.72
C SER A 22 -6.44 25.80 -2.56
N GLY A 23 -7.74 25.96 -2.28
CA GLY A 23 -8.59 27.02 -2.83
C GLY A 23 -8.15 28.45 -2.45
N SER A 24 -7.05 28.59 -1.70
CA SER A 24 -6.28 29.82 -1.58
C SER A 24 -5.25 29.84 -2.70
N GLY A 25 -5.25 30.86 -3.56
CA GLY A 25 -4.27 31.05 -4.65
C GLY A 25 -2.82 31.28 -4.19
N ARG A 26 -2.37 30.59 -3.15
CA ARG A 26 -0.97 30.44 -2.74
C ARG A 26 -0.60 28.99 -2.99
N ASP A 27 0.48 28.82 -3.74
CA ASP A 27 1.15 27.57 -4.07
C ASP A 27 1.68 26.90 -2.77
N GLU A 28 0.79 26.39 -1.92
CA GLU A 28 1.14 25.84 -0.60
C GLU A 28 1.76 24.47 -0.76
N CYS A 29 3.08 24.47 -0.85
CA CYS A 29 3.90 23.29 -0.88
C CYS A 29 3.91 22.61 0.50
N ARG A 30 3.54 21.32 0.57
CA ARG A 30 3.58 20.52 1.79
C ARG A 30 4.81 19.62 1.80
N GLU A 31 5.38 19.46 2.98
CA GLU A 31 6.49 18.55 3.23
C GLU A 31 6.11 17.55 4.32
N ILE A 32 6.38 16.28 4.05
CA ILE A 32 6.20 15.17 4.98
C ILE A 32 7.47 14.32 5.00
N TYR A 33 7.66 13.57 6.08
CA TYR A 33 8.78 12.66 6.23
C TYR A 33 8.35 11.25 5.87
N LEU A 34 9.11 10.58 5.00
CA LEU A 34 8.82 9.23 4.52
C LEU A 34 9.94 8.27 4.90
N SER A 35 9.54 7.03 5.18
CA SER A 35 10.47 5.92 5.31
C SER A 35 11.10 5.57 3.96
N ARG A 36 12.17 4.79 3.96
CA ARG A 36 12.77 4.28 2.73
C ARG A 36 11.78 3.45 1.90
N GLN A 37 10.94 2.64 2.54
CA GLN A 37 9.95 1.81 1.86
C GLN A 37 8.84 2.66 1.22
N GLN A 38 8.33 3.67 1.94
CA GLN A 38 7.33 4.61 1.42
C GLN A 38 7.85 5.40 0.22
N ALA A 39 9.09 5.90 0.32
CA ALA A 39 9.74 6.59 -0.79
C ALA A 39 9.99 5.66 -1.99
N ALA A 40 10.36 4.40 -1.74
CA ALA A 40 10.52 3.39 -2.78
C ALA A 40 9.19 3.10 -3.50
N LEU A 41 8.09 2.94 -2.77
CA LEU A 41 6.75 2.74 -3.34
C LEU A 41 6.32 3.92 -4.23
N LEU A 42 6.48 5.16 -3.77
CA LEU A 42 6.18 6.35 -4.58
C LEU A 42 7.05 6.39 -5.84
N THR A 43 8.35 6.12 -5.71
CA THR A 43 9.30 6.07 -6.84
C THR A 43 8.88 5.01 -7.86
N LEU A 44 8.48 3.82 -7.39
CA LEU A 44 8.00 2.74 -8.23
C LEU A 44 6.76 3.17 -9.01
N LEU A 45 5.78 3.77 -8.32
CA LEU A 45 4.54 4.22 -8.92
C LEU A 45 4.71 5.37 -9.92
N HIS A 46 5.69 6.26 -9.72
CA HIS A 46 6.07 7.26 -10.73
C HIS A 46 6.56 6.61 -12.02
N ARG A 47 7.24 5.46 -11.94
CA ARG A 47 7.75 4.72 -13.10
C ARG A 47 6.68 3.87 -13.76
N THR A 48 5.91 3.11 -12.99
CA THR A 48 4.99 2.09 -13.51
C THR A 48 3.54 2.56 -13.63
N LYS A 49 3.22 3.76 -13.10
CA LYS A 49 1.87 4.37 -13.01
C LYS A 49 0.89 3.66 -12.10
N SER A 50 1.13 2.39 -11.79
CA SER A 50 0.28 1.58 -10.92
C SER A 50 1.04 0.36 -10.42
N PHE A 51 0.65 -0.17 -9.27
CA PHE A 51 1.23 -1.38 -8.72
C PHE A 51 0.14 -2.34 -8.22
N PRO A 52 0.31 -3.67 -8.33
CA PRO A 52 -0.61 -4.64 -7.73
C PRO A 52 -0.70 -4.46 -6.21
N VAL A 53 -1.92 -4.50 -5.69
CA VAL A 53 -2.21 -4.66 -4.27
C VAL A 53 -3.16 -5.82 -4.08
N PHE A 54 -3.12 -6.39 -2.88
CA PHE A 54 -3.86 -7.57 -2.52
C PHE A 54 -4.59 -7.32 -1.21
N ARG A 55 -5.71 -7.99 -1.06
CA ARG A 55 -6.47 -8.02 0.19
C ARG A 55 -6.84 -9.46 0.44
N LEU A 56 -6.46 -9.97 1.61
CA LEU A 56 -6.90 -11.28 2.03
C LEU A 56 -8.32 -11.17 2.57
N MET A 57 -9.24 -11.92 1.95
CA MET A 57 -10.62 -12.07 2.38
C MET A 57 -10.79 -13.47 2.95
N ASN A 58 -11.35 -13.57 4.15
CA ASN A 58 -11.77 -14.85 4.71
C ASN A 58 -13.28 -14.97 4.60
N MET A 59 -13.76 -16.00 3.89
CA MET A 59 -15.18 -16.34 3.83
C MET A 59 -15.50 -17.44 4.84
N TYR A 60 -16.53 -17.23 5.64
CA TYR A 60 -17.03 -18.26 6.55
C TYR A 60 -18.18 -19.06 5.93
N ASP A 61 -18.10 -20.38 5.97
CA ASP A 61 -19.20 -21.27 5.64
C ASP A 61 -20.09 -21.46 6.88
N THR A 62 -20.74 -20.37 7.29
CA THR A 62 -21.80 -20.40 8.30
C THR A 62 -23.14 -20.28 7.60
N SER A 63 -23.96 -21.33 7.73
CA SER A 63 -25.29 -21.56 7.14
C SER A 63 -26.13 -20.30 6.87
N HIS A 64 -25.84 -19.61 5.77
CA HIS A 64 -26.61 -18.52 5.14
C HIS A 64 -26.13 -17.07 5.32
N VAL A 65 -24.93 -16.82 5.86
CA VAL A 65 -24.31 -15.48 5.78
C VAL A 65 -22.81 -15.60 5.50
N TYR A 66 -22.38 -15.15 4.33
CA TYR A 66 -20.96 -14.95 4.01
C TYR A 66 -20.46 -13.72 4.77
N ALA A 67 -19.91 -13.92 5.98
CA ALA A 67 -19.23 -12.84 6.69
C ALA A 67 -17.82 -12.68 6.12
N GLU A 68 -17.54 -11.53 5.51
CA GLU A 68 -16.21 -11.17 5.01
C GLU A 68 -15.39 -10.58 6.15
N MET A 69 -14.30 -11.26 6.54
CA MET A 69 -13.21 -10.59 7.25
C MET A 69 -12.16 -10.16 6.23
N SER A 70 -12.17 -8.87 5.88
CA SER A 70 -11.14 -8.24 5.07
C SER A 70 -9.94 -7.90 5.95
N LYS A 71 -8.75 -8.36 5.58
CA LYS A 71 -7.51 -7.72 6.07
C LYS A 71 -7.29 -6.38 5.38
N ASP A 72 -6.43 -5.55 5.96
CA ASP A 72 -5.94 -4.36 5.27
C ASP A 72 -5.28 -4.75 3.93
N PRO A 73 -5.43 -3.91 2.89
CA PRO A 73 -4.65 -4.05 1.67
C PRO A 73 -3.15 -4.10 1.95
N PHE A 74 -2.44 -4.88 1.16
CA PHE A 74 -0.99 -5.00 1.20
C PHE A 74 -0.44 -5.09 -0.23
N TYR A 75 0.85 -4.86 -0.40
CA TYR A 75 1.53 -5.07 -1.68
C TYR A 75 2.69 -6.03 -1.46
N VAL A 76 3.07 -6.75 -2.51
CA VAL A 76 4.18 -7.71 -2.47
C VAL A 76 5.20 -7.31 -3.51
N THR A 77 6.47 -7.30 -3.12
CA THR A 77 7.61 -7.16 -4.03
C THR A 77 8.34 -8.50 -4.15
N SER A 78 9.20 -8.67 -5.15
CA SER A 78 9.94 -9.94 -5.36
C SER A 78 10.79 -10.36 -4.18
N ASP A 79 11.14 -9.43 -3.30
CA ASP A 79 12.11 -9.61 -2.23
C ASP A 79 11.43 -9.74 -0.85
N MET A 80 10.09 -9.75 -0.78
CA MET A 80 9.32 -9.87 0.46
C MET A 80 9.04 -11.33 0.82
N GLU A 81 9.36 -11.72 2.05
CA GLU A 81 9.27 -13.10 2.53
C GLU A 81 8.64 -13.25 3.92
N THR A 82 8.37 -12.16 4.66
CA THR A 82 7.95 -12.23 6.09
C THR A 82 6.58 -11.61 6.39
N ASP A 83 5.94 -12.04 7.48
CA ASP A 83 4.65 -11.49 7.96
C ASP A 83 4.80 -10.01 8.38
N GLU A 84 5.97 -9.61 8.90
CA GLU A 84 6.32 -8.24 9.27
C GLU A 84 6.34 -7.30 8.06
N GLU A 85 6.90 -7.73 6.92
CA GLU A 85 6.94 -6.92 5.70
C GLU A 85 5.54 -6.67 5.13
N ILE A 86 4.59 -7.59 5.33
CA ILE A 86 3.18 -7.35 4.98
C ILE A 86 2.62 -6.22 5.84
N LEU A 87 2.84 -6.30 7.15
CA LEU A 87 2.31 -5.31 8.09
C LEU A 87 2.85 -3.93 7.73
N GLU A 88 4.15 -3.83 7.46
CA GLU A 88 4.79 -2.60 6.97
C GLU A 88 4.17 -2.14 5.64
N SER A 89 3.94 -3.04 4.69
CA SER A 89 3.30 -2.69 3.40
C SER A 89 1.86 -2.17 3.57
N SER A 90 1.08 -2.74 4.51
CA SER A 90 -0.26 -2.30 4.84
C SER A 90 -0.26 -0.94 5.54
N GLU A 91 0.69 -0.73 6.46
CA GLU A 91 0.89 0.56 7.12
C GLU A 91 1.28 1.65 6.13
N ASP A 92 2.18 1.35 5.19
CA ASP A 92 2.60 2.25 4.13
C ASP A 92 1.44 2.66 3.23
N LEU A 93 0.64 1.68 2.76
CA LEU A 93 -0.54 1.96 1.95
C LEU A 93 -1.54 2.82 2.73
N ARG A 94 -1.83 2.47 3.98
CA ARG A 94 -2.75 3.22 4.83
C ARG A 94 -2.28 4.66 5.04
N TYR A 95 -1.00 4.84 5.34
CA TYR A 95 -0.41 6.15 5.57
C TYR A 95 -0.47 7.03 4.31
N LEU A 96 0.02 6.52 3.17
CA LEU A 96 0.09 7.28 1.93
C LEU A 96 -1.30 7.54 1.31
N CYS A 97 -2.26 6.62 1.47
CA CYS A 97 -3.66 6.87 1.12
C CYS A 97 -4.30 7.91 2.06
N GLY A 98 -4.01 7.85 3.36
CA GLY A 98 -4.48 8.83 4.34
C GLY A 98 -3.98 10.26 4.07
N LEU A 99 -2.82 10.38 3.43
CA LEU A 99 -2.27 11.65 2.95
C LEU A 99 -2.89 12.12 1.62
N GLY A 100 -3.72 11.30 0.97
CA GLY A 100 -4.30 11.57 -0.33
C GLY A 100 -3.31 11.44 -1.49
N LEU A 101 -2.14 10.82 -1.28
CA LEU A 101 -1.12 10.65 -2.33
C LEU A 101 -1.38 9.42 -3.20
N LEU A 102 -2.03 8.40 -2.62
CA LEU A 102 -2.37 7.16 -3.28
C LEU A 102 -3.88 6.93 -3.31
N GLU A 103 -4.34 6.26 -4.36
CA GLU A 103 -5.68 5.69 -4.45
C GLU A 103 -5.59 4.20 -4.76
N MET A 104 -6.48 3.42 -4.17
CA MET A 104 -6.60 1.99 -4.40
C MET A 104 -7.93 1.68 -5.07
N ASP A 105 -7.88 0.83 -6.08
CA ASP A 105 -9.04 0.38 -6.84
C ASP A 105 -9.06 -1.15 -6.92
N PHE A 106 -10.15 -1.72 -6.42
CA PHE A 106 -10.41 -3.15 -6.35
C PHE A 106 -11.56 -3.60 -7.27
N GLY A 107 -12.08 -2.70 -8.10
CA GLY A 107 -13.20 -2.95 -9.01
C GLY A 107 -12.79 -3.35 -10.44
N GLY A 108 -11.50 -3.22 -10.78
CA GLY A 108 -11.00 -3.44 -12.14
C GLY A 108 -10.73 -4.91 -12.49
N LYS A 109 -11.14 -5.33 -13.70
CA LYS A 109 -10.70 -6.58 -14.34
C LYS A 109 -9.30 -6.48 -14.97
N ASP A 110 -8.72 -5.29 -14.96
CA ASP A 110 -7.46 -5.03 -15.63
C ASP A 110 -6.29 -5.60 -14.81
N LYS A 111 -5.42 -6.33 -15.52
CA LYS A 111 -4.06 -6.74 -15.12
C LYS A 111 -3.87 -8.15 -14.56
N ILE A 112 -4.65 -9.12 -15.01
CA ILE A 112 -4.50 -10.56 -14.71
C ILE A 112 -3.04 -11.06 -14.78
N TYR A 113 -2.23 -10.58 -15.73
CA TYR A 113 -0.87 -11.10 -15.95
C TYR A 113 0.17 -10.79 -14.86
N VAL A 114 0.09 -9.64 -14.16
CA VAL A 114 1.09 -9.28 -13.13
C VAL A 114 0.82 -10.02 -11.82
N TYR A 115 -0.43 -10.39 -11.56
CA TYR A 115 -0.81 -11.08 -10.32
C TYR A 115 -0.32 -12.53 -10.28
N HIS A 116 -0.29 -13.24 -11.43
CA HIS A 116 0.05 -14.66 -11.45
C HIS A 116 1.46 -14.95 -10.93
N SER A 117 2.48 -14.21 -11.38
CA SER A 117 3.86 -14.45 -10.91
C SER A 117 4.05 -14.11 -9.43
N LEU A 118 3.31 -13.12 -8.92
CA LEU A 118 3.38 -12.74 -7.51
C LEU A 118 2.65 -13.79 -6.65
N GLU A 119 1.47 -14.23 -7.06
CA GLU A 119 0.65 -15.23 -6.36
C GLU A 119 1.23 -16.64 -6.36
N ASP A 120 2.07 -16.97 -7.33
CA ASP A 120 2.80 -18.25 -7.37
C ASP A 120 3.95 -18.31 -6.34
N GLY A 121 4.28 -17.19 -5.71
CA GLY A 121 5.29 -17.07 -4.66
C GLY A 121 4.98 -17.93 -3.43
N GLU A 122 6.03 -18.36 -2.73
CA GLU A 122 5.93 -19.18 -1.51
C GLU A 122 5.13 -18.49 -0.40
N PHE A 123 5.20 -17.17 -0.36
CA PHE A 123 4.42 -16.31 0.50
C PHE A 123 2.91 -16.58 0.41
N PHE A 124 2.32 -16.47 -0.78
CA PHE A 124 0.88 -16.62 -0.96
C PHE A 124 0.43 -18.05 -0.68
N LYS A 125 1.26 -19.05 -1.04
CA LYS A 125 1.04 -20.45 -0.67
C LYS A 125 1.00 -20.62 0.84
N THR A 126 1.94 -20.03 1.57
CA THR A 126 2.05 -20.12 3.03
C THR A 126 0.86 -19.45 3.72
N ILE A 127 0.46 -18.25 3.29
CA ILE A 127 -0.70 -17.55 3.85
C ILE A 127 -1.99 -18.31 3.59
N LEU A 128 -2.23 -18.74 2.35
CA LEU A 128 -3.45 -19.49 2.02
C LEU A 128 -3.53 -20.80 2.82
N GLN A 129 -2.40 -21.50 3.00
CA GLN A 129 -2.33 -22.70 3.85
C GLN A 129 -2.55 -22.41 5.34
N LYS A 130 -2.06 -21.28 5.86
CA LYS A 130 -2.26 -20.86 7.25
C LYS A 130 -3.76 -20.67 7.54
N TYR A 131 -4.47 -20.00 6.63
CA TYR A 131 -5.90 -19.71 6.79
C TYR A 131 -6.80 -20.89 6.44
N SER A 132 -6.41 -21.79 5.53
CA SER A 132 -7.18 -22.99 5.20
C SER A 132 -7.23 -24.01 6.35
N LYS A 133 -6.37 -23.89 7.36
CA LYS A 133 -6.39 -24.72 8.57
C LYS A 133 -7.50 -24.32 9.56
N ILE A 134 -8.13 -23.16 9.37
CA ILE A 134 -9.23 -22.69 10.20
C ILE A 134 -10.52 -23.32 9.69
N SER A 135 -11.22 -24.08 10.55
CA SER A 135 -12.48 -24.73 10.17
C SER A 135 -13.50 -23.71 9.66
N HIS A 136 -14.21 -24.05 8.60
CA HIS A 136 -15.22 -23.22 7.94
C HIS A 136 -14.69 -21.91 7.34
N VAL A 137 -13.37 -21.74 7.15
CA VAL A 137 -12.79 -20.57 6.47
C VAL A 137 -12.27 -20.94 5.09
N HIS A 138 -12.69 -20.18 4.09
CA HIS A 138 -12.15 -20.21 2.74
C HIS A 138 -11.41 -18.89 2.46
N PRO A 139 -10.07 -18.88 2.50
CA PRO A 139 -9.30 -17.69 2.17
C PRO A 139 -9.37 -17.43 0.67
N LEU A 140 -9.60 -16.17 0.31
CA LEU A 140 -9.59 -15.65 -1.05
C LEU A 140 -8.70 -14.43 -1.14
N ILE A 141 -8.12 -14.22 -2.32
CA ILE A 141 -7.29 -13.06 -2.60
C ILE A 141 -8.08 -12.12 -3.50
N HIS A 142 -8.39 -10.95 -2.95
CA HIS A 142 -8.96 -9.86 -3.71
C HIS A 142 -7.84 -9.00 -4.27
N ARG A 143 -7.75 -9.00 -5.59
CA ARG A 143 -6.75 -8.25 -6.34
C ARG A 143 -7.23 -6.83 -6.57
N GLY A 144 -6.34 -5.88 -6.38
CA GLY A 144 -6.56 -4.48 -6.69
C GLY A 144 -5.30 -3.83 -7.20
N VAL A 145 -5.40 -2.55 -7.52
CA VAL A 145 -4.29 -1.75 -7.99
C VAL A 145 -4.19 -0.48 -7.17
N VAL A 146 -2.97 -0.09 -6.82
CA VAL A 146 -2.67 1.22 -6.25
C VAL A 146 -2.08 2.13 -7.32
N ARG A 147 -2.47 3.41 -7.31
CA ARG A 147 -2.00 4.44 -8.24
C ARG A 147 -1.71 5.74 -7.50
N LEU A 148 -0.89 6.60 -8.10
CA LEU A 148 -0.75 7.97 -7.64
C LEU A 148 -2.02 8.75 -7.96
N THR A 149 -2.54 9.46 -6.97
CA THR A 149 -3.54 10.52 -7.17
C THR A 149 -2.92 11.69 -7.93
N GLU A 150 -3.72 12.71 -8.21
CA GLU A 150 -3.20 13.94 -8.83
C GLU A 150 -2.14 14.61 -7.94
N ASP A 151 -2.38 14.68 -6.63
CA ASP A 151 -1.42 15.22 -5.65
C ASP A 151 -0.17 14.33 -5.57
N GLY A 152 -0.35 13.00 -5.55
CA GLY A 152 0.73 12.03 -5.57
C GLY A 152 1.68 12.20 -6.76
N ARG A 153 1.16 12.58 -7.93
CA ARG A 153 1.99 12.83 -9.14
C ARG A 153 2.88 14.07 -9.03
N THR A 154 2.59 14.97 -8.09
CA THR A 154 3.44 16.15 -7.83
C THR A 154 4.54 15.90 -6.80
N THR A 155 4.61 14.69 -6.25
CA THR A 155 5.57 14.36 -5.18
C THR A 155 7.01 14.42 -5.69
N GLU A 156 7.85 15.16 -4.96
CA GLU A 156 9.30 15.23 -5.12
C GLU A 156 9.96 14.63 -3.88
N LEU A 157 10.86 13.66 -4.08
CA LEU A 157 11.56 12.96 -3.00
C LEU A 157 12.97 13.50 -2.83
N ILE A 158 13.29 13.96 -1.62
CA ILE A 158 14.60 14.48 -1.24
C ILE A 158 15.21 13.56 -0.19
N CYS A 159 16.33 12.91 -0.53
CA CYS A 159 17.06 12.05 0.40
C CYS A 159 17.80 12.89 1.45
N ARG A 160 17.54 12.62 2.74
CA ARG A 160 18.28 13.17 3.87
C ARG A 160 19.51 12.30 4.09
N ARG A 161 20.67 12.74 3.61
CA ARG A 161 21.95 12.07 3.86
C ARG A 161 22.34 12.14 5.33
#